data_AF-A0A9P5SVX0-F1
#
_entry.id   AF-A0A9P5SVX0-F1
#
_cell.length_a   1.000
_cell.length_b   1.000
_cell.length_c   1.000
_cell.angle_alpha   90.00
_cell.angle_beta   90.00
_cell.angle_gamma   90.00
#
_symmetry.space_group_name_H-M   'P 1'
#
loop_
_entity.id
_entity.type
_entity.pdbx_description
1 polymer ?
#
loop_
_entity_poly.entity_id
_entity_poly.type
_entity_poly.pdbx_seq_one_letter_code
_entity_poly.pdbx_strand_id
1 'polypeptide(L)'
;TSLSPEDLLEPARKWLEAIEKDTDEQDRLKKVALEVVRVFKRDEIKDAKAVTEVVNLAPVLSKDTLQDLLREFYMGIDHSGLLNIHQLEGIAQLIQGRGPGYLDADDLVKILGLLSTRLQDTHHQSTNHMHQLTLAVSHVLDAMADTNVTDLDREKLHEPLSNYLGELKKSPDPYLVYQAAYAYQALLCVPDDETLWQASMRRTGKVIRGVSGLVSAVKGVDLSKFMEGLQDIQKGLAGISKVAEIVSTAYNDVTALAQSGQGFLDSLKEGFSFERKRDWYSALRVADALIQNGELATFRELVCNAPCRLDPAFQWGVCQRLGEIASNPMWDTDTRQDAIAFLGEIYRNDDVWGRHVSVKKLVLNILMQLSTSSGTTLQIHATVAGKLLKELETVEDDKKQSLYRACRENGPIFYPTRTIKTEIGSPSLLDRVQNRSDVEGNMRLLRKQRIKERGNAVYIPPQAKSSLQAADDTRFPLMENVMEFIDSNQTVFLILGDSGAGKSTFSRELELELWQSYKAKTGRIP
;
A
#
# COMPACT_ATOMS: atom_id res chain seq x y z
N THR A 1 -4.09 6.93 1.61
CA THR A 1 -4.34 7.45 0.25
C THR A 1 -5.40 8.53 0.33
N SER A 2 -5.01 9.78 0.24
CA SER A 2 -5.93 10.91 0.05
C SER A 2 -5.98 11.20 -1.46
N LEU A 3 -6.83 10.46 -2.18
CA LEU A 3 -7.28 10.93 -3.49
C LEU A 3 -7.93 12.29 -3.27
N SER A 4 -7.60 13.29 -4.10
CA SER A 4 -8.33 14.56 -4.06
C SER A 4 -9.82 14.24 -4.23
N PRO A 5 -10.72 14.82 -3.42
CA PRO A 5 -12.16 14.62 -3.60
C PRO A 5 -12.60 14.91 -5.04
N GLU A 6 -11.89 15.80 -5.74
CA GLU A 6 -12.12 16.20 -7.13
C GLU A 6 -11.90 15.08 -8.18
N ASP A 7 -11.15 14.03 -7.85
CA ASP A 7 -10.83 12.92 -8.78
C ASP A 7 -11.73 11.69 -8.59
N LEU A 8 -12.60 11.70 -7.58
CA LEU A 8 -13.54 10.60 -7.32
C LEU A 8 -14.77 10.72 -8.23
N LEU A 9 -15.26 9.58 -8.74
CA LEU A 9 -16.54 9.49 -9.44
C LEU A 9 -17.65 10.16 -8.59
N GLU A 10 -18.50 10.95 -9.23
CA GLU A 10 -19.55 11.75 -8.58
C GLU A 10 -20.42 10.97 -7.55
N PRO A 11 -20.79 9.68 -7.77
CA PRO A 11 -21.47 8.87 -6.76
C PRO A 11 -20.64 8.61 -5.50
N ALA A 12 -19.34 8.38 -5.64
CA ALA A 12 -18.43 8.13 -4.52
C ALA A 12 -18.21 9.40 -3.69
N ARG A 13 -18.11 10.57 -4.33
CA ARG A 13 -18.02 11.86 -3.64
C ARG A 13 -19.27 12.14 -2.80
N LYS A 14 -20.46 11.97 -3.39
CA LYS A 14 -21.74 12.14 -2.67
C LYS A 14 -21.89 11.16 -1.50
N TRP A 15 -21.40 9.92 -1.67
CA TRP A 15 -21.40 8.93 -0.61
C TRP A 15 -20.47 9.32 0.55
N LEU A 16 -19.25 9.80 0.25
CA LEU A 16 -18.32 10.30 1.26
C LEU A 16 -18.90 11.51 2.02
N GLU A 17 -19.47 12.48 1.32
CA GLU A 17 -20.10 13.66 1.93
C GLU A 17 -21.29 13.29 2.84
N ALA A 18 -22.04 12.23 2.48
CA ALA A 18 -23.14 11.73 3.30
C ALA A 18 -22.61 11.05 4.58
N ILE A 19 -21.55 10.26 4.48
CA ILE A 19 -20.93 9.55 5.61
C ILE A 19 -20.18 10.49 6.53
N GLU A 20 -19.53 11.53 5.99
CA GLU A 20 -18.85 12.53 6.80
C GLU A 20 -19.80 13.19 7.82
N LYS A 21 -21.08 13.28 7.46
CA LYS A 21 -22.15 13.84 8.29
C LYS A 21 -22.87 12.80 9.17
N ASP A 22 -22.64 11.50 8.96
CA ASP A 22 -23.28 10.41 9.71
C ASP A 22 -22.26 9.71 10.63
N THR A 23 -22.18 10.20 11.86
CA THR A 23 -21.26 9.67 12.88
C THR A 23 -21.53 8.21 13.23
N ASP A 24 -22.79 7.75 13.17
CA ASP A 24 -23.12 6.35 13.42
C ASP A 24 -22.59 5.44 12.31
N GLU A 25 -22.68 5.88 11.06
CA GLU A 25 -22.15 5.13 9.93
C GLU A 25 -20.61 5.09 9.95
N GLN A 26 -19.96 6.18 10.35
CA GLN A 26 -18.51 6.19 10.58
C GLN A 26 -18.08 5.19 11.66
N ASP A 27 -18.79 5.14 12.78
CA ASP A 27 -18.53 4.19 13.86
C ASP A 27 -18.76 2.75 13.40
N ARG A 28 -19.82 2.52 12.60
CA ARG A 28 -20.11 1.22 12.00
C ARG A 28 -18.98 0.78 11.08
N LEU A 29 -18.49 1.64 10.20
CA LEU A 29 -17.39 1.33 9.27
C LEU A 29 -16.08 1.04 10.01
N LYS A 30 -15.74 1.80 11.05
CA LYS A 30 -14.58 1.53 11.91
C LYS A 30 -14.70 0.16 12.59
N LYS A 31 -15.89 -0.17 13.11
CA LYS A 31 -16.18 -1.47 13.72
C LYS A 31 -16.03 -2.61 12.70
N VAL A 32 -16.53 -2.44 11.48
CA VAL A 32 -16.36 -3.40 10.38
C VAL A 32 -14.89 -3.61 10.04
N ALA A 33 -14.10 -2.54 9.91
CA ALA A 33 -12.66 -2.64 9.65
C ALA A 33 -11.92 -3.43 10.74
N LEU A 34 -12.25 -3.17 12.02
CA LEU A 34 -11.68 -3.90 13.14
C LEU A 34 -12.07 -5.38 13.13
N GLU A 35 -13.31 -5.70 12.81
CA GLU A 35 -13.78 -7.09 12.70
C GLU A 35 -13.10 -7.83 11.54
N VAL A 36 -12.85 -7.18 10.40
CA VAL A 36 -12.09 -7.78 9.29
C VAL A 36 -10.69 -8.18 9.74
N VAL A 37 -9.99 -7.30 10.47
CA VAL A 37 -8.68 -7.63 11.06
C VAL A 37 -8.79 -8.81 12.04
N ARG A 38 -9.82 -8.85 12.89
CA ARG A 38 -10.02 -9.96 13.83
C ARG A 38 -10.28 -11.30 13.13
N VAL A 39 -11.04 -11.30 12.04
CA VAL A 39 -11.28 -12.52 11.25
C VAL A 39 -9.97 -13.00 10.63
N PHE A 40 -9.19 -12.10 10.03
CA PHE A 40 -7.88 -12.42 9.47
C PHE A 40 -6.92 -13.04 10.48
N LYS A 41 -6.88 -12.53 11.72
CA LYS A 41 -6.03 -13.08 12.79
C LYS A 41 -6.41 -14.52 13.15
N ARG A 42 -7.70 -14.85 13.11
CA ARG A 42 -8.21 -16.19 13.46
C ARG A 42 -8.01 -17.20 12.34
N ASP A 43 -7.94 -16.74 11.10
CA ASP A 43 -7.75 -17.63 9.97
C ASP A 43 -6.32 -18.21 9.96
N GLU A 44 -6.24 -19.53 9.90
CA GLU A 44 -4.96 -20.26 9.80
C GLU A 44 -4.29 -20.03 8.45
N ILE A 45 -5.09 -20.01 7.37
CA ILE A 45 -4.63 -19.80 6.00
C ILE A 45 -4.89 -18.34 5.62
N LYS A 46 -3.80 -17.60 5.38
CA LYS A 46 -3.82 -16.20 4.98
C LYS A 46 -3.41 -16.09 3.52
N ASP A 47 -4.39 -16.26 2.63
CA ASP A 47 -4.18 -16.18 1.19
C ASP A 47 -3.93 -14.74 0.70
N ALA A 48 -3.56 -14.58 -0.58
CA ALA A 48 -3.28 -13.29 -1.19
C ALA A 48 -4.44 -12.28 -1.06
N LYS A 49 -5.68 -12.79 -1.16
CA LYS A 49 -6.89 -11.97 -1.10
C LYS A 49 -7.11 -11.41 0.30
N ALA A 50 -7.03 -12.27 1.31
CA ALA A 50 -7.17 -11.91 2.72
C ALA A 50 -6.09 -10.90 3.16
N VAL A 51 -4.83 -11.13 2.74
CA VAL A 51 -3.74 -10.19 2.99
C VAL A 51 -4.03 -8.83 2.37
N THR A 52 -4.40 -8.80 1.07
CA THR A 52 -4.70 -7.56 0.35
C THR A 52 -5.82 -6.76 1.03
N GLU A 53 -6.90 -7.42 1.44
CA GLU A 53 -8.03 -6.76 2.10
C GLU A 53 -7.60 -6.06 3.39
N VAL A 54 -6.83 -6.74 4.22
CA VAL A 54 -6.42 -6.21 5.53
C VAL A 54 -5.36 -5.11 5.41
N VAL A 55 -4.43 -5.25 4.46
CA VAL A 55 -3.46 -4.21 4.13
C VAL A 55 -4.16 -2.95 3.62
N ASN A 56 -5.21 -3.07 2.81
CA ASN A 56 -5.98 -1.93 2.32
C ASN A 56 -6.75 -1.20 3.44
N LEU A 57 -7.06 -1.88 4.55
CA LEU A 57 -7.66 -1.25 5.73
C LEU A 57 -6.65 -0.48 6.56
N ALA A 58 -5.36 -0.73 6.39
CA ALA A 58 -4.32 -0.15 7.20
C ALA A 58 -4.50 1.37 7.40
N PRO A 59 -4.71 2.23 6.37
CA PRO A 59 -4.89 3.68 6.52
C PRO A 59 -5.92 4.13 7.57
N VAL A 60 -6.94 3.31 7.87
CA VAL A 60 -8.03 3.65 8.80
C VAL A 60 -7.90 2.99 10.18
N LEU A 61 -6.90 2.14 10.39
CA LEU A 61 -6.69 1.44 11.66
C LEU A 61 -6.03 2.35 12.72
N SER A 62 -6.35 2.12 13.99
CA SER A 62 -5.60 2.72 15.11
C SER A 62 -4.16 2.20 15.15
N LYS A 63 -3.25 2.96 15.78
CA LYS A 63 -1.84 2.55 15.96
C LYS A 63 -1.75 1.15 16.59
N ASP A 64 -2.48 0.91 17.68
CA ASP A 64 -2.48 -0.39 18.38
C ASP A 64 -2.94 -1.53 17.47
N THR A 65 -4.02 -1.32 16.70
CA THR A 65 -4.53 -2.36 15.79
C THR A 65 -3.55 -2.65 14.65
N LEU A 66 -2.84 -1.62 14.19
CA LEU A 66 -1.81 -1.76 13.18
C LEU A 66 -0.58 -2.51 13.71
N GLN A 67 -0.10 -2.19 14.92
CA GLN A 67 1.00 -2.90 15.56
C GLN A 67 0.66 -4.38 15.78
N ASP A 68 -0.56 -4.65 16.24
CA ASP A 68 -1.08 -6.01 16.36
C ASP A 68 -1.05 -6.74 15.01
N LEU A 69 -1.45 -6.06 13.93
CA LEU A 69 -1.44 -6.64 12.60
C LEU A 69 0.00 -6.89 12.09
N LEU A 70 0.92 -5.94 12.31
CA LEU A 70 2.34 -6.10 11.97
C LEU A 70 2.96 -7.30 12.69
N ARG A 71 2.62 -7.49 13.97
CA ARG A 71 3.05 -8.66 14.74
C ARG A 71 2.55 -9.96 14.12
N GLU A 72 1.31 -10.00 13.64
CA GLU A 72 0.75 -11.19 13.01
C GLU A 72 1.50 -11.57 11.72
N PHE A 73 1.82 -10.57 10.89
CA PHE A 73 2.65 -10.78 9.71
C PHE A 73 4.07 -11.23 10.08
N TYR A 74 4.68 -10.58 11.07
CA TYR A 74 6.00 -10.97 11.59
C TYR A 74 6.02 -12.44 12.03
N MET A 75 5.06 -12.84 12.86
CA MET A 75 4.96 -14.21 13.37
C MET A 75 4.71 -15.21 12.24
N GLY A 76 3.90 -14.85 11.25
CA GLY A 76 3.66 -15.66 10.06
C GLY A 76 4.91 -15.91 9.21
N ILE A 77 5.84 -14.96 9.17
CA ILE A 77 7.14 -15.13 8.48
C ILE A 77 8.11 -15.92 9.35
N ASP A 78 8.15 -15.61 10.65
CA ASP A 78 9.08 -16.21 11.62
C ASP A 78 8.82 -17.70 11.86
N HIS A 79 7.56 -18.09 12.05
CA HIS A 79 7.19 -19.46 12.43
C HIS A 79 6.96 -20.40 11.24
N SER A 80 6.89 -19.85 10.02
CA SER A 80 6.63 -20.68 8.84
C SER A 80 7.89 -21.45 8.43
N GLY A 81 7.79 -22.78 8.33
CA GLY A 81 8.88 -23.62 7.83
C GLY A 81 9.22 -23.33 6.36
N LEU A 82 8.24 -22.88 5.58
CA LEU A 82 8.39 -22.45 4.18
C LEU A 82 8.20 -20.94 4.05
N LEU A 83 8.79 -20.30 3.04
CA LEU A 83 8.58 -18.87 2.81
C LEU A 83 7.12 -18.60 2.42
N ASN A 84 6.38 -17.88 3.26
CA ASN A 84 5.03 -17.43 2.94
C ASN A 84 5.10 -16.08 2.20
N ILE A 85 5.03 -16.14 0.87
CA ILE A 85 5.16 -14.96 0.00
C ILE A 85 4.06 -13.93 0.27
N HIS A 86 2.83 -14.35 0.57
CA HIS A 86 1.73 -13.41 0.84
C HIS A 86 1.94 -12.66 2.16
N GLN A 87 2.45 -13.32 3.19
CA GLN A 87 2.78 -12.63 4.45
C GLN A 87 3.93 -11.63 4.25
N LEU A 88 4.92 -12.01 3.43
CA LEU A 88 6.05 -11.15 3.07
C LEU A 88 5.61 -9.91 2.27
N GLU A 89 4.72 -10.09 1.29
CA GLU A 89 4.12 -8.97 0.54
C GLU A 89 3.28 -8.08 1.47
N GLY A 90 2.50 -8.69 2.37
CA GLY A 90 1.65 -7.98 3.32
C GLY A 90 2.44 -7.10 4.28
N ILE A 91 3.51 -7.62 4.88
CA ILE A 91 4.35 -6.82 5.79
C ILE A 91 5.02 -5.66 5.04
N ALA A 92 5.48 -5.89 3.82
CA ALA A 92 6.15 -4.88 3.02
C ALA A 92 5.20 -3.73 2.64
N GLN A 93 3.97 -4.05 2.25
CA GLN A 93 2.93 -3.06 1.96
C GLN A 93 2.47 -2.29 3.21
N LEU A 94 2.35 -2.95 4.37
CA LEU A 94 2.03 -2.27 5.64
C LEU A 94 3.08 -1.24 6.04
N ILE A 95 4.34 -1.52 5.72
CA ILE A 95 5.48 -0.65 6.02
C ILE A 95 5.54 0.52 5.03
N GLN A 96 5.41 0.28 3.73
CA GLN A 96 5.51 1.32 2.69
C GLN A 96 4.40 2.39 2.75
N GLY A 97 3.22 2.08 3.27
CA GLY A 97 2.06 2.98 3.23
C GLY A 97 1.97 4.01 4.36
N ARG A 98 3.02 4.20 5.18
CA ARG A 98 2.88 4.86 6.51
C ARG A 98 3.75 6.06 6.75
N GLY A 99 3.10 7.13 7.22
CA GLY A 99 3.75 8.33 7.74
C GLY A 99 4.60 8.08 9.00
N PRO A 100 5.57 8.96 9.27
CA PRO A 100 6.37 8.89 10.50
C PRO A 100 5.48 8.89 11.75
N GLY A 101 5.78 8.00 12.72
CA GLY A 101 5.08 7.88 14.02
C GLY A 101 4.18 6.66 14.20
N TYR A 102 3.87 5.93 13.11
CA TYR A 102 3.07 4.70 13.15
C TYR A 102 3.89 3.42 13.29
N LEU A 103 5.18 3.47 12.93
CA LEU A 103 6.12 2.36 13.03
C LEU A 103 7.16 2.69 14.10
N ASP A 104 7.38 1.76 15.02
CA ASP A 104 8.41 1.91 16.05
C ASP A 104 9.75 1.41 15.50
N ALA A 105 10.83 2.15 15.78
CA ALA A 105 12.17 1.85 15.27
C ALA A 105 12.64 0.42 15.62
N ASP A 106 12.34 -0.03 16.85
CA ASP A 106 12.67 -1.37 17.35
C ASP A 106 11.96 -2.47 16.54
N ASP A 107 10.69 -2.25 16.14
CA ASP A 107 9.95 -3.20 15.31
C ASP A 107 10.58 -3.33 13.91
N LEU A 108 11.01 -2.21 13.32
CA LEU A 108 11.69 -2.20 12.03
C LEU A 108 13.03 -2.95 12.07
N VAL A 109 13.82 -2.75 13.14
CA VAL A 109 15.09 -3.48 13.34
C VAL A 109 14.83 -4.99 13.48
N LYS A 110 13.82 -5.41 14.25
CA LYS A 110 13.45 -6.83 14.39
C LYS A 110 13.00 -7.44 13.08
N ILE A 111 12.14 -6.74 12.32
CA ILE A 111 11.67 -7.18 11.01
C ILE A 111 12.87 -7.31 10.05
N LEU A 112 13.78 -6.33 10.02
CA LEU A 112 14.98 -6.38 9.18
C LEU A 112 15.86 -7.58 9.55
N GLY A 113 16.08 -7.84 10.84
CA GLY A 113 16.85 -8.98 11.33
C GLY A 113 16.25 -10.33 10.91
N LEU A 114 14.93 -10.49 11.05
CA LEU A 114 14.21 -11.67 10.58
C LEU A 114 14.36 -11.87 9.07
N LEU A 115 14.11 -10.82 8.28
CA LEU A 115 14.20 -10.90 6.83
C LEU A 115 15.62 -11.16 6.33
N SER A 116 16.62 -10.55 6.95
CA SER A 116 18.04 -10.78 6.67
C SER A 116 18.41 -12.25 6.90
N THR A 117 18.00 -12.82 8.04
CA THR A 117 18.23 -14.23 8.37
C THR A 117 17.58 -15.15 7.33
N ARG A 118 16.29 -14.93 7.02
CA ARG A 118 15.58 -15.71 6.00
C ARG A 118 16.20 -15.57 4.61
N LEU A 119 16.67 -14.39 4.25
CA LEU A 119 17.33 -14.13 2.96
C LEU A 119 18.67 -14.88 2.84
N GLN A 120 19.44 -14.95 3.92
CA GLN A 120 20.72 -15.67 3.96
C GLN A 120 20.54 -17.20 4.01
N ASP A 121 19.50 -17.68 4.69
CA ASP A 121 19.16 -19.11 4.77
C ASP A 121 18.49 -19.66 3.49
N THR A 122 18.00 -18.78 2.62
CA THR A 122 17.31 -19.18 1.39
C THR A 122 18.28 -19.84 0.42
N HIS A 123 17.89 -21.01 -0.11
CA HIS A 123 18.69 -21.75 -1.07
C HIS A 123 19.00 -20.92 -2.34
N HIS A 124 20.28 -20.81 -2.70
CA HIS A 124 20.79 -19.96 -3.79
C HIS A 124 20.16 -20.21 -5.17
N GLN A 125 19.55 -21.39 -5.41
CA GLN A 125 18.85 -21.67 -6.68
C GLN A 125 17.41 -21.14 -6.71
N SER A 126 16.88 -20.64 -5.58
CA SER A 126 15.52 -20.11 -5.48
C SER A 126 15.47 -18.61 -5.75
N THR A 127 15.82 -18.19 -6.96
CA THR A 127 15.96 -16.77 -7.32
C THR A 127 14.69 -15.94 -7.06
N ASN A 128 13.50 -16.52 -7.25
CA ASN A 128 12.25 -15.84 -6.94
C ASN A 128 12.10 -15.55 -5.43
N HIS A 129 12.36 -16.53 -4.55
CA HIS A 129 12.31 -16.30 -3.10
C HIS A 129 13.35 -15.27 -2.66
N MET A 130 14.56 -15.34 -3.20
CA MET A 130 15.61 -14.35 -2.93
C MET A 130 15.17 -12.96 -3.39
N HIS A 131 14.55 -12.84 -4.56
CA HIS A 131 14.04 -11.56 -5.06
C HIS A 131 12.96 -11.00 -4.13
N GLN A 132 11.97 -11.80 -3.76
CA GLN A 132 10.88 -11.36 -2.86
C GLN A 132 11.41 -10.93 -1.49
N LEU A 133 12.35 -11.68 -0.91
CA LEU A 133 12.98 -11.31 0.36
C LEU A 133 13.83 -10.04 0.23
N THR A 134 14.59 -9.90 -0.85
CA THR A 134 15.40 -8.69 -1.10
C THR A 134 14.50 -7.46 -1.33
N LEU A 135 13.33 -7.64 -1.94
CA LEU A 135 12.31 -6.62 -2.09
C LEU A 135 11.76 -6.19 -0.73
N ALA A 136 11.35 -7.13 0.12
CA ALA A 136 10.86 -6.83 1.47
C ALA A 136 11.93 -6.15 2.34
N VAL A 137 13.20 -6.60 2.25
CA VAL A 137 14.34 -5.94 2.90
C VAL A 137 14.46 -4.49 2.46
N SER A 138 14.35 -4.21 1.15
CA SER A 138 14.42 -2.83 0.66
C SER A 138 13.30 -1.94 1.21
N HIS A 139 12.09 -2.48 1.37
CA HIS A 139 10.95 -1.72 1.89
C HIS A 139 11.09 -1.40 3.38
N VAL A 140 11.65 -2.32 4.15
CA VAL A 140 11.97 -2.08 5.57
C VAL A 140 13.06 -1.02 5.71
N LEU A 141 14.15 -1.14 4.93
CA LEU A 141 15.21 -0.14 4.91
C LEU A 141 14.70 1.23 4.46
N ASP A 142 13.78 1.24 3.50
CA ASP A 142 13.13 2.45 3.02
C ASP A 142 12.38 3.17 4.16
N ALA A 143 11.60 2.43 4.95
CA ALA A 143 10.88 2.97 6.09
C ALA A 143 11.80 3.33 7.27
N MET A 144 12.90 2.60 7.47
CA MET A 144 13.92 2.95 8.47
C MET A 144 14.56 4.31 8.15
N ALA A 145 14.86 4.55 6.86
CA ALA A 145 15.36 5.84 6.41
C ALA A 145 14.33 6.96 6.62
N ASP A 146 13.05 6.69 6.40
CA ASP A 146 11.97 7.68 6.59
C ASP A 146 11.68 8.00 8.06
N THR A 147 11.86 7.01 8.94
CA THR A 147 11.62 7.13 10.39
C THR A 147 12.87 7.55 11.17
N ASN A 148 13.99 7.81 10.48
CA ASN A 148 15.29 8.16 11.08
C ASN A 148 15.75 7.14 12.13
N VAL A 149 15.62 5.84 11.84
CA VAL A 149 16.26 4.82 12.68
C VAL A 149 17.76 5.05 12.65
N THR A 150 18.35 5.17 13.82
CA THR A 150 19.81 5.25 14.04
C THR A 150 20.29 4.01 14.78
N ASP A 151 21.60 3.81 14.81
CA ASP A 151 22.26 2.82 15.66
C ASP A 151 21.95 1.37 15.26
N LEU A 152 21.89 1.09 13.95
CA LEU A 152 21.80 -0.29 13.48
C LEU A 152 23.08 -1.05 13.87
N ASP A 153 22.95 -2.17 14.57
CA ASP A 153 24.10 -2.98 15.01
C ASP A 153 24.97 -3.35 13.80
N ARG A 154 26.19 -2.80 13.77
CA ARG A 154 27.08 -2.96 12.64
C ARG A 154 27.46 -4.41 12.42
N GLU A 155 27.88 -5.08 13.48
CA GLU A 155 28.48 -6.42 13.42
C GLU A 155 27.44 -7.50 13.15
N LYS A 156 26.23 -7.36 13.71
CA LYS A 156 25.19 -8.38 13.62
C LYS A 156 24.26 -8.21 12.44
N LEU A 157 24.06 -6.98 11.96
CA LEU A 157 23.02 -6.72 10.96
C LEU A 157 23.53 -5.92 9.76
N HIS A 158 24.12 -4.73 9.98
CA HIS A 158 24.47 -3.85 8.86
C HIS A 158 25.55 -4.46 7.94
N GLU A 159 26.71 -4.85 8.49
CA GLU A 159 27.84 -5.37 7.70
C GLU A 159 27.56 -6.76 7.09
N PRO A 160 26.97 -7.73 7.81
CA PRO A 160 26.55 -9.00 7.21
C PRO A 160 25.57 -8.83 6.06
N LEU A 161 24.56 -7.96 6.21
CA LEU A 161 23.57 -7.70 5.17
C LEU A 161 24.20 -6.98 3.96
N SER A 162 25.06 -5.99 4.21
CA SER A 162 25.80 -5.28 3.16
C SER A 162 26.65 -6.25 2.32
N ASN A 163 27.40 -7.13 2.98
CA ASN A 163 28.22 -8.14 2.32
C ASN A 163 27.35 -9.11 1.50
N TYR A 164 26.24 -9.60 2.07
CA TYR A 164 25.35 -10.51 1.36
C TYR A 164 24.71 -9.86 0.12
N LEU A 165 24.18 -8.64 0.25
CA LEU A 165 23.64 -7.88 -0.88
C LEU A 165 24.71 -7.63 -1.95
N GLY A 166 25.96 -7.39 -1.55
CA GLY A 166 27.10 -7.29 -2.45
C GLY A 166 27.38 -8.60 -3.22
N GLU A 167 27.25 -9.75 -2.58
CA GLU A 167 27.40 -11.07 -3.21
C GLU A 167 26.30 -11.35 -4.24
N LEU A 168 25.07 -10.87 -4.02
CA LEU A 168 23.97 -10.99 -4.98
C LEU A 168 24.27 -10.31 -6.32
N LYS A 169 25.25 -9.39 -6.39
CA LYS A 169 25.76 -8.84 -7.65
C LYS A 169 26.25 -9.93 -8.61
N LYS A 170 26.65 -11.11 -8.10
CA LYS A 170 27.14 -12.23 -8.92
C LYS A 170 26.01 -13.07 -9.52
N SER A 171 24.76 -12.84 -9.13
CA SER A 171 23.59 -13.59 -9.61
C SER A 171 23.45 -13.54 -11.14
N PRO A 172 22.99 -14.65 -11.76
CA PRO A 172 22.60 -14.66 -13.17
C PRO A 172 21.23 -14.00 -13.43
N ASP A 173 20.46 -13.71 -12.38
CA ASP A 173 19.15 -13.07 -12.49
C ASP A 173 19.28 -11.53 -12.42
N PRO A 174 19.02 -10.80 -13.52
CA PRO A 174 19.16 -9.35 -13.56
C PRO A 174 18.20 -8.61 -12.60
N TYR A 175 17.02 -9.16 -12.34
CA TYR A 175 16.04 -8.55 -11.45
C TYR A 175 16.52 -8.62 -10.01
N LEU A 176 17.09 -9.77 -9.60
CA LEU A 176 17.71 -9.92 -8.29
C LEU A 176 18.92 -9.00 -8.13
N VAL A 177 19.78 -8.87 -9.15
CA VAL A 177 20.94 -7.95 -9.10
C VAL A 177 20.49 -6.50 -8.90
N TYR A 178 19.49 -6.04 -9.65
CA TYR A 178 18.94 -4.69 -9.47
C TYR A 178 18.33 -4.51 -8.07
N GLN A 179 17.51 -5.46 -7.64
CA GLN A 179 16.82 -5.38 -6.34
C GLN A 179 17.83 -5.37 -5.17
N ALA A 180 18.92 -6.14 -5.29
CA ALA A 180 20.03 -6.11 -4.34
C ALA A 180 20.77 -4.76 -4.35
N ALA A 181 21.00 -4.17 -5.53
CA ALA A 181 21.60 -2.85 -5.65
C ALA A 181 20.73 -1.76 -4.99
N TYR A 182 19.41 -1.82 -5.19
CA TYR A 182 18.46 -0.92 -4.54
C TYR A 182 18.49 -1.09 -3.01
N ALA A 183 18.36 -2.33 -2.52
CA ALA A 183 18.43 -2.61 -1.08
C ALA A 183 19.76 -2.16 -0.46
N TYR A 184 20.87 -2.31 -1.19
CA TYR A 184 22.18 -1.85 -0.75
C TYR A 184 22.24 -0.32 -0.62
N GLN A 185 21.68 0.43 -1.58
CA GLN A 185 21.59 1.88 -1.48
C GLN A 185 20.69 2.33 -0.32
N ALA A 186 19.58 1.63 -0.08
CA ALA A 186 18.71 1.87 1.07
C ALA A 186 19.46 1.63 2.39
N LEU A 187 20.23 0.54 2.49
CA LEU A 187 21.03 0.22 3.67
C LEU A 187 22.07 1.29 3.98
N LEU A 188 22.79 1.79 2.95
CA LEU A 188 23.74 2.89 3.15
C LEU A 188 23.08 4.16 3.72
N CYS A 189 21.77 4.34 3.51
CA CYS A 189 21.02 5.47 4.02
C CYS A 189 20.56 5.30 5.48
N VAL A 190 20.72 4.13 6.08
CA VAL A 190 20.43 3.84 7.50
C VAL A 190 21.76 3.80 8.28
N PRO A 191 22.02 4.75 9.20
CA PRO A 191 23.27 4.78 9.97
C PRO A 191 23.43 3.56 10.89
N ASP A 192 24.65 3.05 10.99
CA ASP A 192 25.05 2.05 12.00
C ASP A 192 25.45 2.71 13.33
N ASP A 193 25.72 1.89 14.35
CA ASP A 193 26.07 2.32 15.72
C ASP A 193 27.54 2.78 15.89
N GLU A 194 28.27 3.01 14.79
CA GLU A 194 29.64 3.49 14.87
C GLU A 194 29.70 5.00 15.19
N THR A 195 30.48 5.37 16.20
CA THR A 195 30.62 6.78 16.63
C THR A 195 31.01 7.71 15.49
N LEU A 196 30.22 8.79 15.36
CA LEU A 196 30.18 9.84 14.34
C LEU A 196 31.52 10.43 13.83
N TRP A 197 32.69 10.05 14.35
CA TRP A 197 33.97 10.69 14.03
C TRP A 197 35.12 9.80 13.53
N GLN A 198 35.01 8.48 13.50
CA GLN A 198 36.03 7.62 12.87
C GLN A 198 35.67 7.13 11.45
N ALA A 199 34.39 7.14 11.07
CA ALA A 199 33.92 6.80 9.72
C ALA A 199 33.77 8.03 8.78
N SER A 200 33.60 9.24 9.34
CA SER A 200 33.26 10.46 8.58
C SER A 200 34.35 10.93 7.60
N MET A 201 35.58 10.41 7.66
CA MET A 201 36.70 10.90 6.85
C MET A 201 37.13 10.01 5.67
N ARG A 202 36.51 8.85 5.41
CA ARG A 202 37.00 7.98 4.33
C ARG A 202 36.15 7.88 3.07
N ARG A 203 34.83 8.10 3.04
CA ARG A 203 34.06 7.83 1.80
C ARG A 203 32.81 8.65 1.48
N THR A 204 32.44 9.72 2.18
CA THR A 204 31.10 10.31 1.95
C THR A 204 31.11 11.83 1.88
N GLY A 205 30.76 12.34 0.70
CA GLY A 205 30.30 13.72 0.54
C GLY A 205 29.11 13.99 1.46
N LYS A 206 28.95 15.25 1.85
CA LYS A 206 27.95 15.79 2.78
C LYS A 206 26.65 14.96 2.84
N VAL A 207 26.34 14.50 4.05
CA VAL A 207 25.09 13.83 4.43
C VAL A 207 23.89 14.61 3.88
N ILE A 208 23.18 13.98 2.95
CA ILE A 208 21.88 14.45 2.46
C ILE A 208 20.87 14.23 3.59
N ARG A 209 20.41 15.31 4.22
CA ARG A 209 19.24 15.30 5.13
C ARG A 209 17.90 15.20 4.38
N GLY A 210 17.91 14.92 3.08
CA GLY A 210 16.75 15.02 2.18
C GLY A 210 15.81 13.81 2.12
N VAL A 211 16.09 12.71 2.82
CA VAL A 211 15.19 11.53 2.85
C VAL A 211 14.26 11.55 4.08
N SER A 212 14.60 12.32 5.11
CA SER A 212 13.77 12.46 6.32
C SER A 212 12.52 13.29 6.03
N GLY A 213 11.35 12.65 5.93
CA GLY A 213 10.04 13.33 5.99
C GLY A 213 9.13 13.20 4.77
N LEU A 214 9.35 12.25 3.86
CA LEU A 214 8.58 12.16 2.61
C LEU A 214 7.13 11.65 2.77
N VAL A 215 6.77 11.00 3.89
CA VAL A 215 5.49 10.25 3.96
C VAL A 215 4.33 11.05 4.59
N SER A 216 4.46 12.36 4.81
CA SER A 216 3.31 13.18 5.25
C SER A 216 3.30 14.66 4.81
N ALA A 217 4.21 15.08 3.92
CA ALA A 217 4.41 16.50 3.59
C ALA A 217 4.54 16.77 2.07
N VAL A 218 3.75 16.12 1.21
CA VAL A 218 3.88 16.34 -0.25
C VAL A 218 3.09 17.54 -0.76
N LYS A 219 2.26 18.19 0.07
CA LYS A 219 1.96 19.62 -0.15
C LYS A 219 3.18 20.47 0.20
N GLY A 220 4.13 20.59 -0.73
CA GLY A 220 5.28 21.50 -0.60
C GLY A 220 6.66 20.94 -0.93
N VAL A 221 6.78 19.80 -1.64
CA VAL A 221 8.10 19.40 -2.16
C VAL A 221 8.51 20.41 -3.22
N ASP A 222 9.47 21.25 -2.88
CA ASP A 222 10.10 22.17 -3.82
C ASP A 222 11.02 21.36 -4.73
N LEU A 223 10.44 20.85 -5.83
CA LEU A 223 11.14 20.02 -6.80
C LEU A 223 12.38 20.74 -7.33
N SER A 224 12.33 22.06 -7.50
CA SER A 224 13.49 22.83 -7.95
C SER A 224 14.66 22.74 -6.95
N LYS A 225 14.41 22.96 -5.66
CA LYS A 225 15.44 22.82 -4.61
C LYS A 225 15.93 21.39 -4.43
N PHE A 226 15.04 20.40 -4.55
CA PHE A 226 15.46 19.00 -4.51
C PHE A 226 16.42 18.67 -5.65
N MET A 227 16.10 19.14 -6.85
CA MET A 227 16.89 18.92 -8.05
C MET A 227 18.23 19.66 -8.02
N GLU A 228 18.26 20.88 -7.47
CA GLU A 228 19.50 21.58 -7.14
C GLU A 228 20.35 20.76 -6.15
N GLY A 229 19.73 20.17 -5.13
CA GLY A 229 20.38 19.27 -4.18
C GLY A 229 21.01 18.05 -4.86
N LEU A 230 20.30 17.39 -5.79
CA LEU A 230 20.82 16.28 -6.60
C LEU A 230 22.01 16.72 -7.47
N GLN A 231 21.93 17.89 -8.10
CA GLN A 231 23.04 18.43 -8.91
C GLN A 231 24.28 18.74 -8.06
N ASP A 232 24.10 19.27 -6.86
CA ASP A 232 25.21 19.61 -5.98
C ASP A 232 25.95 18.37 -5.46
N ILE A 233 25.25 17.26 -5.26
CA ILE A 233 25.87 15.97 -4.95
C ILE A 233 26.70 15.48 -6.14
N GLN A 234 26.12 15.51 -7.35
CA GLN A 234 26.82 15.12 -8.57
C GLN A 234 28.08 15.97 -8.80
N LYS A 235 28.00 17.29 -8.58
CA LYS A 235 29.17 18.21 -8.64
C LYS A 235 30.20 17.92 -7.56
N GLY A 236 29.77 17.60 -6.34
CA GLY A 236 30.66 17.20 -5.25
C GLY A 236 31.39 15.87 -5.51
N LEU A 237 30.77 14.98 -6.30
CA LEU A 237 31.34 13.70 -6.73
C LEU A 237 32.20 13.80 -7.99
N ALA A 238 32.01 14.83 -8.81
CA ALA A 238 32.76 15.08 -10.04
C ALA A 238 34.28 15.32 -9.82
N GLY A 239 34.69 15.61 -8.58
CA GLY A 239 36.10 15.81 -8.22
C GLY A 239 36.96 14.55 -8.12
N ILE A 240 36.39 13.32 -8.13
CA ILE A 240 37.16 12.10 -7.76
C ILE A 240 37.01 10.87 -8.69
N SER A 241 36.13 10.82 -9.71
CA SER A 241 36.23 9.73 -10.72
C SER A 241 35.41 10.00 -11.97
N LYS A 242 36.05 9.90 -13.14
CA LYS A 242 35.67 9.18 -14.38
C LYS A 242 34.18 8.81 -14.68
N VAL A 243 33.19 9.58 -14.24
CA VAL A 243 31.76 9.33 -14.58
C VAL A 243 31.46 9.61 -16.07
N ALA A 244 32.32 10.37 -16.74
CA ALA A 244 32.20 10.64 -18.18
C ALA A 244 32.54 9.44 -19.09
N GLU A 245 33.10 8.33 -18.56
CA GLU A 245 33.46 7.15 -19.37
C GLU A 245 32.37 6.07 -19.47
N ILE A 246 31.24 6.16 -18.74
CA ILE A 246 30.10 5.22 -18.85
C ILE A 246 29.08 5.72 -19.90
N VAL A 247 29.56 6.34 -20.98
CA VAL A 247 28.73 6.76 -22.12
C VAL A 247 28.87 5.79 -23.31
N SER A 248 29.69 4.74 -23.22
CA SER A 248 29.99 3.91 -24.40
C SER A 248 30.19 2.41 -24.19
N THR A 249 29.54 1.74 -23.24
CA THR A 249 29.39 0.27 -23.33
C THR A 249 28.36 -0.14 -24.38
N ALA A 250 28.80 0.09 -25.61
CA ALA A 250 28.65 -0.66 -26.84
C ALA A 250 27.27 -1.27 -27.13
N TYR A 251 26.49 -0.47 -27.86
CA TYR A 251 25.48 -0.94 -28.80
C TYR A 251 26.08 -1.82 -29.94
N ASN A 252 27.38 -2.15 -29.91
CA ASN A 252 28.08 -2.69 -31.09
C ASN A 252 27.93 -4.21 -31.24
N ASP A 253 27.68 -4.95 -30.16
CA ASP A 253 27.58 -6.41 -30.19
C ASP A 253 26.22 -6.91 -29.66
N VAL A 254 25.12 -6.33 -30.14
CA VAL A 254 23.75 -6.71 -29.72
C VAL A 254 23.47 -8.20 -29.95
N THR A 255 24.04 -8.82 -30.98
CA THR A 255 23.92 -10.26 -31.24
C THR A 255 24.60 -11.10 -30.16
N ALA A 256 25.81 -10.74 -29.70
CA ALA A 256 26.50 -11.47 -28.62
C ALA A 256 25.88 -11.19 -27.24
N LEU A 257 25.43 -9.95 -27.00
CA LEU A 257 24.77 -9.52 -25.75
C LEU A 257 23.37 -10.12 -25.57
N ALA A 258 22.61 -10.24 -26.66
CA ALA A 258 21.25 -10.76 -26.63
C ALA A 258 21.20 -12.30 -26.62
N GLN A 259 22.20 -12.98 -27.21
CA GLN A 259 22.24 -14.44 -27.29
C GLN A 259 22.95 -15.11 -26.10
N SER A 260 23.95 -14.48 -25.48
CA SER A 260 24.74 -15.15 -24.42
C SER A 260 24.23 -14.94 -23.00
N GLY A 261 23.32 -13.99 -22.75
CA GLY A 261 22.83 -13.62 -21.41
C GLY A 261 23.89 -12.93 -20.52
N GLN A 262 25.15 -13.35 -20.63
CA GLN A 262 26.30 -12.93 -19.86
C GLN A 262 26.65 -11.45 -20.07
N GLY A 263 26.78 -10.99 -21.32
CA GLY A 263 27.18 -9.59 -21.54
C GLY A 263 26.07 -8.58 -21.19
N PHE A 264 24.80 -8.99 -21.17
CA PHE A 264 23.71 -8.19 -20.60
C PHE A 264 23.84 -8.04 -19.07
N LEU A 265 24.26 -9.10 -18.37
CA LEU A 265 24.53 -9.05 -16.94
C LEU A 265 25.76 -8.19 -16.62
N ASP A 266 26.80 -8.24 -17.45
CA ASP A 266 28.01 -7.44 -17.23
C ASP A 266 27.73 -5.93 -17.39
N SER A 267 26.94 -5.55 -18.41
CA SER A 267 26.46 -4.17 -18.57
C SER A 267 25.61 -3.69 -17.37
N LEU A 268 24.79 -4.58 -16.79
CA LEU A 268 24.02 -4.27 -15.58
C LEU A 268 24.92 -4.09 -14.35
N LYS A 269 25.89 -4.99 -14.16
CA LYS A 269 26.81 -4.97 -13.01
C LYS A 269 27.74 -3.75 -13.02
N GLU A 270 28.06 -3.21 -14.19
CA GLU A 270 28.81 -1.96 -14.35
C GLU A 270 27.94 -0.74 -14.03
N GLY A 271 26.66 -0.76 -14.42
CA GLY A 271 25.70 0.30 -14.12
C GLY A 271 25.27 0.35 -12.64
N PHE A 272 25.26 -0.78 -11.94
CA PHE A 272 24.79 -0.87 -10.55
C PHE A 272 25.94 -0.80 -9.55
N SER A 273 25.96 0.29 -8.78
CA SER A 273 27.02 0.60 -7.81
C SER A 273 26.70 0.07 -6.42
N PHE A 274 27.63 -0.71 -5.85
CA PHE A 274 27.57 -1.28 -4.49
C PHE A 274 28.64 -0.68 -3.56
N GLU A 275 29.15 0.51 -3.86
CA GLU A 275 30.31 1.05 -3.12
C GLU A 275 30.03 2.37 -2.39
N ARG A 276 29.10 3.17 -2.91
CA ARG A 276 28.82 4.55 -2.46
C ARG A 276 27.35 4.89 -2.67
N LYS A 277 26.86 5.86 -1.90
CA LYS A 277 25.53 6.46 -2.08
C LYS A 277 25.39 7.06 -3.48
N ARG A 278 24.24 6.85 -4.10
CA ARG A 278 23.92 7.34 -5.44
C ARG A 278 22.63 8.16 -5.45
N ASP A 279 22.63 9.19 -6.27
CA ASP A 279 21.54 10.15 -6.39
C ASP A 279 20.25 9.52 -6.93
N TRP A 280 20.39 8.45 -7.74
CA TRP A 280 19.25 7.75 -8.32
C TRP A 280 18.34 7.11 -7.27
N TYR A 281 18.87 6.61 -6.16
CA TYR A 281 18.07 6.01 -5.10
C TYR A 281 17.15 7.07 -4.47
N SER A 282 17.72 8.22 -4.09
CA SER A 282 16.96 9.34 -3.53
C SER A 282 15.90 9.86 -4.51
N ALA A 283 16.23 9.97 -5.79
CA ALA A 283 15.27 10.37 -6.82
C ALA A 283 14.11 9.36 -6.96
N LEU A 284 14.40 8.06 -6.90
CA LEU A 284 13.37 7.01 -6.91
C LEU A 284 12.49 7.03 -5.65
N ARG A 285 13.04 7.38 -4.48
CA ARG A 285 12.24 7.55 -3.25
C ARG A 285 11.24 8.70 -3.36
N VAL A 286 11.66 9.82 -3.94
CA VAL A 286 10.73 10.94 -4.23
C VAL A 286 9.70 10.51 -5.28
N ALA A 287 10.11 9.77 -6.31
CA ALA A 287 9.19 9.23 -7.30
C ALA A 287 8.11 8.34 -6.67
N ASP A 288 8.47 7.45 -5.73
CA ASP A 288 7.50 6.62 -5.01
C ASP A 288 6.49 7.47 -4.22
N ALA A 289 6.96 8.50 -3.52
CA ALA A 289 6.08 9.41 -2.79
C ALA A 289 5.10 10.15 -3.73
N LEU A 290 5.57 10.61 -4.89
CA LEU A 290 4.72 11.27 -5.89
C LEU A 290 3.67 10.30 -6.45
N ILE A 291 4.06 9.06 -6.78
CA ILE A 291 3.14 8.03 -7.26
C ILE A 291 2.09 7.69 -6.19
N GLN A 292 2.51 7.50 -4.95
CA GLN A 292 1.60 7.20 -3.83
C GLN A 292 0.57 8.31 -3.58
N ASN A 293 0.93 9.57 -3.86
CA ASN A 293 0.05 10.72 -3.73
C ASN A 293 -0.76 11.03 -5.00
N GLY A 294 -0.56 10.28 -6.09
CA GLY A 294 -1.23 10.53 -7.38
C GLY A 294 -0.71 11.75 -8.14
N GLU A 295 0.44 12.31 -7.76
CA GLU A 295 1.07 13.45 -8.41
C GLU A 295 1.86 13.04 -9.66
N LEU A 296 1.17 12.42 -10.62
CA LEU A 296 1.79 11.77 -11.78
C LEU A 296 2.44 12.77 -12.76
N ALA A 297 1.92 13.99 -12.83
CA ALA A 297 2.55 15.07 -13.61
C ALA A 297 3.91 15.47 -13.02
N THR A 298 3.97 15.69 -11.70
CA THR A 298 5.21 15.98 -10.97
C THR A 298 6.19 14.81 -11.05
N PHE A 299 5.70 13.57 -10.96
CA PHE A 299 6.51 12.36 -11.15
C PHE A 299 7.18 12.36 -12.54
N ARG A 300 6.42 12.68 -13.60
CA ARG A 300 6.99 12.78 -14.95
C ARG A 300 8.04 13.88 -15.05
N GLU A 301 7.79 15.04 -14.44
CA GLU A 301 8.75 16.16 -14.42
C GLU A 301 10.06 15.76 -13.74
N LEU A 302 9.98 15.12 -12.56
CA LEU A 302 11.15 14.58 -11.85
C LEU A 302 11.94 13.63 -12.74
N VAL A 303 11.28 12.65 -13.36
CA VAL A 303 11.92 11.63 -14.20
C VAL A 303 12.57 12.24 -15.43
N CYS A 304 11.92 13.21 -16.07
CA CYS A 304 12.43 13.89 -17.27
C CYS A 304 13.59 14.83 -16.98
N ASN A 305 13.69 15.40 -15.77
CA ASN A 305 14.68 16.42 -15.45
C ASN A 305 15.81 15.94 -14.51
N ALA A 306 15.69 14.74 -13.92
CA ALA A 306 16.61 14.26 -12.89
C ALA A 306 18.08 14.32 -13.39
N PRO A 307 19.05 14.78 -12.58
CA PRO A 307 20.46 14.79 -12.99
C PRO A 307 21.00 13.38 -13.28
N CYS A 308 20.43 12.37 -12.61
CA CYS A 308 20.70 10.96 -12.84
C CYS A 308 19.84 10.33 -13.95
N ARG A 309 19.16 11.11 -14.81
CA ARG A 309 18.24 10.58 -15.85
C ARG A 309 18.89 9.56 -16.78
N LEU A 310 20.18 9.71 -17.06
CA LEU A 310 20.94 8.79 -17.92
C LEU A 310 21.57 7.62 -17.16
N ASP A 311 21.44 7.55 -15.84
CA ASP A 311 21.90 6.44 -15.03
C ASP A 311 21.02 5.21 -15.29
N PRO A 312 21.58 4.06 -15.71
CA PRO A 312 20.80 2.87 -16.01
C PRO A 312 20.05 2.32 -14.79
N ALA A 313 20.53 2.50 -13.55
CA ALA A 313 19.81 2.13 -12.34
C ALA A 313 18.56 2.98 -12.12
N PHE A 314 18.69 4.29 -12.34
CA PHE A 314 17.55 5.19 -12.28
C PHE A 314 16.48 4.80 -13.30
N GLN A 315 16.88 4.62 -14.56
CA GLN A 315 15.96 4.24 -15.64
C GLN A 315 15.31 2.88 -15.40
N TRP A 316 16.06 1.91 -14.87
CA TRP A 316 15.52 0.60 -14.49
C TRP A 316 14.42 0.76 -13.43
N GLY A 317 14.68 1.53 -12.37
CA GLY A 317 13.70 1.80 -11.33
C GLY A 317 12.47 2.57 -11.80
N VAL A 318 12.63 3.50 -12.74
CA VAL A 318 11.52 4.20 -13.39
C VAL A 318 10.68 3.23 -14.21
N CYS A 319 11.31 2.38 -15.04
CA CYS A 319 10.59 1.40 -15.86
C CYS A 319 9.80 0.42 -14.99
N GLN A 320 10.36 -0.02 -13.87
CA GLN A 320 9.66 -0.86 -12.89
C GLN A 320 8.38 -0.20 -12.36
N ARG A 321 8.47 1.06 -11.93
CA ARG A 321 7.33 1.85 -11.42
C ARG A 321 6.26 2.08 -12.50
N LEU A 322 6.66 2.37 -13.73
CA LEU A 322 5.74 2.49 -14.86
C LEU A 322 5.02 1.17 -15.16
N GLY A 323 5.74 0.03 -15.10
CA GLY A 323 5.13 -1.29 -15.21
C GLY A 323 4.13 -1.59 -14.08
N GLU A 324 4.46 -1.20 -12.85
CA GLU A 324 3.56 -1.31 -11.69
C GLU A 324 2.30 -0.47 -11.89
N ILE A 325 2.42 0.80 -12.27
CA ILE A 325 1.30 1.69 -12.59
C ILE A 325 0.42 1.05 -13.68
N ALA A 326 1.02 0.64 -14.80
CA ALA A 326 0.30 0.04 -15.92
C ALA A 326 -0.47 -1.24 -15.54
N SER A 327 0.08 -2.05 -14.63
CA SER A 327 -0.52 -3.32 -14.20
C SER A 327 -1.60 -3.17 -13.12
N ASN A 328 -1.62 -2.05 -12.39
CA ASN A 328 -2.46 -1.90 -11.20
C ASN A 328 -3.87 -1.39 -11.57
N PRO A 329 -4.94 -2.20 -11.35
CA PRO A 329 -6.31 -1.83 -11.71
C PRO A 329 -6.91 -0.69 -10.87
N MET A 330 -6.23 -0.24 -9.81
CA MET A 330 -6.66 0.91 -9.01
C MET A 330 -6.41 2.26 -9.72
N TRP A 331 -5.51 2.29 -10.70
CA TRP A 331 -5.34 3.44 -11.58
C TRP A 331 -6.38 3.41 -12.70
N ASP A 332 -6.82 4.59 -13.12
CA ASP A 332 -7.72 4.74 -14.25
C ASP A 332 -7.07 4.26 -15.56
N THR A 333 -7.89 4.10 -16.58
CA THR A 333 -7.44 3.55 -17.86
C THR A 333 -6.43 4.45 -18.57
N ASP A 334 -6.58 5.77 -18.47
CA ASP A 334 -5.73 6.72 -19.18
C ASP A 334 -4.34 6.76 -18.54
N THR A 335 -4.27 6.85 -17.20
CA THR A 335 -3.03 6.74 -16.42
C THR A 335 -2.24 5.47 -16.77
N ARG A 336 -2.92 4.33 -16.89
CA ARG A 336 -2.26 3.06 -17.25
C ARG A 336 -1.74 3.06 -18.68
N GLN A 337 -2.47 3.65 -19.61
CA GLN A 337 -2.03 3.78 -21.00
C GLN A 337 -0.86 4.75 -21.14
N ASP A 338 -0.87 5.86 -20.40
CA ASP A 338 0.22 6.83 -20.37
C ASP A 338 1.51 6.21 -19.82
N ALA A 339 1.42 5.36 -18.80
CA ALA A 339 2.58 4.61 -18.30
C ALA A 339 3.16 3.68 -19.38
N ILE A 340 2.32 3.00 -20.16
CA ILE A 340 2.74 2.16 -21.29
C ILE A 340 3.37 3.01 -22.40
N ALA A 341 2.77 4.15 -22.73
CA ALA A 341 3.30 5.07 -23.72
C ALA A 341 4.67 5.62 -23.30
N PHE A 342 4.85 5.93 -22.01
CA PHE A 342 6.11 6.44 -21.48
C PHE A 342 7.22 5.37 -21.50
N LEU A 343 6.91 4.10 -21.23
CA LEU A 343 7.84 2.99 -21.48
C LEU A 343 8.27 2.95 -22.96
N GLY A 344 7.35 3.14 -23.89
CA GLY A 344 7.64 3.24 -25.33
C GLY A 344 8.54 4.42 -25.68
N GLU A 345 8.35 5.58 -25.04
CA GLU A 345 9.20 6.76 -25.21
C GLU A 345 10.65 6.48 -24.77
N ILE A 346 10.82 5.87 -23.58
CA ILE A 346 12.13 5.47 -23.04
C ILE A 346 12.83 4.50 -24.00
N TYR A 347 12.09 3.60 -24.66
CA TYR A 347 12.66 2.68 -25.64
C TYR A 347 13.09 3.36 -26.94
N ARG A 348 12.25 4.24 -27.50
CA ARG A 348 12.46 4.83 -28.83
C ARG A 348 13.51 5.94 -28.84
N ASN A 349 13.46 6.86 -27.87
CA ASN A 349 14.20 8.12 -27.92
C ASN A 349 15.57 8.01 -27.23
N ASP A 350 16.57 7.54 -27.99
CA ASP A 350 17.93 7.36 -27.47
C ASP A 350 18.66 8.66 -27.19
N ASP A 351 18.29 9.75 -27.85
CA ASP A 351 18.91 11.06 -27.62
C ASP A 351 18.55 11.59 -26.23
N VAL A 352 17.36 11.25 -25.73
CA VAL A 352 16.87 11.65 -24.41
C VAL A 352 17.23 10.63 -23.32
N TRP A 353 17.08 9.34 -23.63
CA TRP A 353 17.15 8.24 -22.65
C TRP A 353 18.41 7.35 -22.79
N GLY A 354 19.27 7.60 -23.77
CA GLY A 354 20.46 6.78 -24.00
C GLY A 354 20.16 5.40 -24.61
N ARG A 355 21.22 4.62 -24.78
CA ARG A 355 21.23 3.34 -25.53
C ARG A 355 21.48 2.11 -24.66
N HIS A 356 21.16 2.19 -23.36
CA HIS A 356 21.40 1.11 -22.40
C HIS A 356 20.59 -0.14 -22.77
N VAL A 357 21.27 -1.16 -23.32
CA VAL A 357 20.64 -2.41 -23.78
C VAL A 357 19.81 -3.05 -22.67
N SER A 358 20.29 -2.95 -21.43
CA SER A 358 19.64 -3.55 -20.28
C SER A 358 18.27 -2.94 -19.97
N VAL A 359 18.17 -1.60 -20.04
CA VAL A 359 16.92 -0.85 -19.88
C VAL A 359 15.96 -1.15 -21.04
N LYS A 360 16.46 -1.17 -22.28
CA LYS A 360 15.62 -1.48 -23.46
C LYS A 360 15.04 -2.90 -23.35
N LYS A 361 15.82 -3.87 -22.89
CA LYS A 361 15.36 -5.25 -22.64
C LYS A 361 14.31 -5.31 -21.52
N LEU A 362 14.51 -4.56 -20.43
CA LEU A 362 13.50 -4.45 -19.37
C LEU A 362 12.16 -3.93 -19.90
N VAL A 363 12.18 -2.84 -20.69
CA VAL A 363 10.97 -2.28 -21.29
C VAL A 363 10.23 -3.32 -22.11
N LEU A 364 10.94 -4.06 -22.98
CA LEU A 364 10.34 -5.12 -23.78
C LEU A 364 9.72 -6.23 -22.91
N ASN A 365 10.41 -6.69 -21.86
CA ASN A 365 9.89 -7.70 -20.96
C ASN A 365 8.60 -7.24 -20.25
N ILE A 366 8.58 -6.00 -19.75
CA ILE A 366 7.39 -5.42 -19.11
C ILE A 366 6.22 -5.38 -20.10
N LEU A 367 6.45 -4.86 -21.32
CA LEU A 367 5.40 -4.77 -22.33
C LEU A 367 4.90 -6.15 -22.78
N MET A 368 5.79 -7.14 -22.92
CA MET A 368 5.39 -8.52 -23.25
C MET A 368 4.50 -9.11 -22.15
N GLN A 369 4.87 -8.95 -20.88
CA GLN A 369 4.06 -9.43 -19.77
C GLN A 369 2.69 -8.74 -19.71
N LEU A 370 2.64 -7.41 -19.86
CA LEU A 370 1.39 -6.65 -19.90
C LEU A 370 0.50 -7.12 -21.07
N SER A 371 1.08 -7.43 -22.23
CA SER A 371 0.32 -7.92 -23.40
C SER A 371 -0.28 -9.31 -23.21
N THR A 372 0.27 -10.12 -22.30
CA THR A 372 -0.21 -11.48 -21.98
C THR A 372 -1.15 -11.54 -20.78
N SER A 373 -1.44 -10.40 -20.14
CA SER A 373 -2.27 -10.35 -18.93
C SER A 373 -3.73 -10.69 -19.25
N SER A 374 -4.24 -11.75 -18.61
CA SER A 374 -5.62 -12.24 -18.78
C SER A 374 -6.52 -11.73 -17.66
N GLY A 375 -7.53 -10.93 -18.02
CA GLY A 375 -8.56 -10.42 -17.11
C GLY A 375 -9.46 -9.39 -17.80
N THR A 376 -10.77 -9.41 -17.54
CA THR A 376 -11.74 -8.51 -18.20
C THR A 376 -11.43 -7.02 -17.96
N THR A 377 -10.98 -6.65 -16.75
CA THR A 377 -10.53 -5.28 -16.40
C THR A 377 -9.18 -4.89 -17.02
N LEU A 378 -8.43 -5.88 -17.51
CA LEU A 378 -7.06 -5.76 -17.96
C LEU A 378 -6.93 -5.86 -19.50
N GLN A 379 -8.01 -6.28 -20.18
CA GLN A 379 -8.02 -6.53 -21.63
C GLN A 379 -7.64 -5.30 -22.48
N ILE A 380 -8.05 -4.10 -22.06
CA ILE A 380 -7.75 -2.86 -22.79
C ILE A 380 -6.24 -2.57 -22.75
N HIS A 381 -5.60 -2.66 -21.58
CA HIS A 381 -4.17 -2.39 -21.50
C HIS A 381 -3.34 -3.48 -22.19
N ALA A 382 -3.78 -4.74 -22.15
CA ALA A 382 -3.10 -5.83 -22.85
C ALA A 382 -3.09 -5.58 -24.36
N THR A 383 -4.20 -5.05 -24.88
CA THR A 383 -4.33 -4.60 -26.28
C THR A 383 -3.39 -3.44 -26.59
N VAL A 384 -3.31 -2.43 -25.72
CA VAL A 384 -2.43 -1.26 -25.91
C VAL A 384 -0.96 -1.66 -25.87
N ALA A 385 -0.54 -2.45 -24.88
CA ALA A 385 0.82 -2.98 -24.80
C ALA A 385 1.17 -3.86 -26.03
N GLY A 386 0.24 -4.71 -26.46
CA GLY A 386 0.40 -5.53 -27.66
C GLY A 386 0.51 -4.71 -28.96
N LYS A 387 -0.24 -3.61 -29.08
CA LYS A 387 -0.11 -2.67 -30.20
C LYS A 387 1.25 -1.98 -30.17
N LEU A 388 1.66 -1.47 -29.01
CA LEU A 388 2.95 -0.82 -28.85
C LEU A 388 4.11 -1.77 -29.20
N LEU A 389 4.08 -3.03 -28.76
CA LEU A 389 5.09 -4.03 -29.12
C LEU A 389 5.22 -4.21 -30.63
N LYS A 390 4.10 -4.28 -31.36
CA LYS A 390 4.12 -4.34 -32.83
C LYS A 390 4.72 -3.10 -33.47
N GLU A 391 4.46 -1.91 -32.91
CA GLU A 391 5.10 -0.67 -33.37
C GLU A 391 6.61 -0.64 -33.07
N LEU A 392 7.04 -1.23 -31.95
CA LEU A 392 8.45 -1.32 -31.57
C LEU A 392 9.24 -2.31 -32.46
N GLU A 393 8.57 -3.31 -33.02
CA GLU A 393 9.14 -4.25 -33.98
C GLU A 393 9.56 -3.56 -35.29
N THR A 394 8.83 -2.52 -35.70
CA THR A 394 9.05 -1.79 -36.96
C THR A 394 9.98 -0.59 -36.83
N VAL A 395 10.65 -0.40 -35.69
CA VAL A 395 11.60 0.72 -35.51
C VAL A 395 12.77 0.56 -36.49
N GLU A 396 13.10 1.62 -37.23
CA GLU A 396 14.19 1.68 -38.21
C GLU A 396 15.57 1.72 -37.53
N ASP A 397 15.88 0.70 -36.74
CA ASP A 397 17.18 0.48 -36.09
C ASP A 397 17.44 -1.03 -36.01
N ASP A 398 18.40 -1.51 -36.80
CA ASP A 398 18.75 -2.93 -36.92
C ASP A 398 19.09 -3.58 -35.56
N LYS A 399 19.65 -2.80 -34.64
CA LYS A 399 20.06 -3.26 -33.31
C LYS A 399 18.86 -3.37 -32.37
N LYS A 400 17.92 -2.41 -32.41
CA LYS A 400 16.63 -2.52 -31.69
C LYS A 400 15.81 -3.69 -32.20
N GLN A 401 15.78 -3.90 -33.51
CA GLN A 401 15.09 -5.05 -34.12
C GLN A 401 15.71 -6.38 -33.68
N SER A 402 17.04 -6.46 -33.66
CA SER A 402 17.76 -7.65 -33.20
C SER A 402 17.47 -7.94 -31.71
N LEU A 403 17.47 -6.91 -30.86
CA LEU A 403 17.11 -7.04 -29.45
C LEU A 403 15.65 -7.50 -29.26
N TYR A 404 14.72 -6.92 -30.02
CA TYR A 404 13.30 -7.30 -29.98
C TYR A 404 13.11 -8.77 -30.36
N ARG A 405 13.71 -9.23 -31.46
CA ARG A 405 13.65 -10.63 -31.90
C ARG A 405 14.19 -11.57 -30.83
N ALA A 406 15.36 -11.25 -30.26
CA ALA A 406 15.95 -12.06 -29.20
C ALA A 406 15.07 -12.12 -27.93
N CYS A 407 14.41 -11.03 -27.54
CA CYS A 407 13.48 -11.07 -26.40
C CYS A 407 12.24 -11.92 -26.70
N ARG A 408 11.74 -11.86 -27.94
CA ARG A 408 10.58 -12.65 -28.37
C ARG A 408 10.89 -14.14 -28.45
N GLU A 409 12.07 -14.52 -28.94
CA GLU A 409 12.53 -15.91 -29.07
C GLU A 409 12.78 -16.58 -27.72
N ASN A 410 13.38 -15.85 -26.78
CA ASN A 410 13.64 -16.36 -25.42
C ASN A 410 12.39 -16.43 -24.54
N GLY A 411 11.26 -15.89 -25.02
CA GLY A 411 10.03 -15.73 -24.24
C GLY A 411 10.11 -14.62 -23.19
N PRO A 412 8.96 -14.18 -22.65
CA PRO A 412 8.96 -13.16 -21.60
C PRO A 412 9.64 -13.70 -20.35
N ILE A 413 10.73 -13.07 -19.92
CA ILE A 413 11.24 -13.29 -18.57
C ILE A 413 10.26 -12.61 -17.64
N PHE A 414 9.57 -13.40 -16.82
CA PHE A 414 8.56 -12.92 -15.89
C PHE A 414 9.17 -11.82 -15.00
N TYR A 415 8.68 -10.60 -15.19
CA TYR A 415 8.97 -9.47 -14.34
C TYR A 415 8.13 -9.63 -13.06
N PRO A 416 8.75 -9.70 -11.87
CA PRO A 416 8.01 -9.72 -10.62
C PRO A 416 7.34 -8.35 -10.42
N THR A 417 6.10 -8.23 -10.91
CA THR A 417 5.27 -7.06 -10.63
C THR A 417 4.72 -7.16 -9.22
N ARG A 418 4.61 -6.03 -8.52
CA ARG A 418 3.95 -5.91 -7.21
C ARG A 418 2.41 -6.06 -7.29
N THR A 419 1.88 -6.59 -8.40
CA THR A 419 0.45 -6.48 -8.70
C THR A 419 -0.36 -7.35 -7.75
N ILE A 420 -1.38 -6.72 -7.16
CA ILE A 420 -2.47 -7.38 -6.43
C ILE A 420 -3.15 -8.37 -7.39
N LYS A 421 -2.88 -9.66 -7.23
CA LYS A 421 -3.66 -10.71 -7.89
C LYS A 421 -4.95 -10.89 -7.13
N THR A 422 -6.04 -10.33 -7.64
CA THR A 422 -7.38 -10.60 -7.11
C THR A 422 -7.81 -11.99 -7.58
N GLU A 423 -7.61 -13.01 -6.74
CA GLU A 423 -8.20 -14.33 -6.99
C GLU A 423 -9.71 -14.26 -6.74
N ILE A 424 -10.48 -14.65 -7.76
CA ILE A 424 -11.94 -14.72 -7.73
C ILE A 424 -12.29 -16.17 -7.38
N GLY A 425 -12.69 -16.44 -6.13
CA GLY A 425 -13.14 -17.79 -5.76
C GLY A 425 -13.71 -17.92 -4.35
N SER A 426 -13.11 -17.26 -3.35
CA SER A 426 -13.56 -17.28 -1.94
C SER A 426 -14.34 -16.00 -1.58
N PRO A 427 -15.33 -16.05 -0.66
CA PRO A 427 -15.94 -14.84 -0.11
C PRO A 427 -14.88 -13.99 0.60
N SER A 428 -14.91 -12.67 0.40
CA SER A 428 -13.95 -11.75 1.05
C SER A 428 -14.09 -11.78 2.58
N LEU A 429 -13.05 -11.35 3.31
CA LEU A 429 -13.17 -11.14 4.75
C LEU A 429 -14.27 -10.11 5.04
N LEU A 430 -14.36 -9.08 4.19
CA LEU A 430 -15.43 -8.09 4.25
C LEU A 430 -16.82 -8.73 4.09
N ASP A 431 -17.02 -9.61 3.11
CA ASP A 431 -18.29 -10.34 2.93
C ASP A 431 -18.63 -11.16 4.18
N ARG A 432 -17.64 -11.85 4.77
CA ARG A 432 -17.83 -12.64 5.98
C ARG A 432 -18.23 -11.79 7.18
N VAL A 433 -17.73 -10.56 7.26
CA VAL A 433 -18.07 -9.60 8.33
C VAL A 433 -19.42 -8.95 8.08
N GLN A 434 -19.71 -8.52 6.85
CA GLN A 434 -20.96 -7.84 6.49
C GLN A 434 -22.17 -8.77 6.49
N ASN A 435 -21.98 -10.06 6.19
CA ASN A 435 -23.03 -11.07 6.30
C ASN A 435 -23.40 -11.42 7.75
N ARG A 436 -22.73 -10.84 8.76
CA ARG A 436 -23.18 -10.87 10.16
C ARG A 436 -24.19 -9.75 10.39
N SER A 437 -25.33 -10.06 11.00
CA SER A 437 -26.33 -9.06 11.36
C SER A 437 -25.75 -8.05 12.37
N ASP A 438 -25.54 -6.79 11.93
CA ASP A 438 -25.22 -5.69 12.85
C ASP A 438 -26.49 -5.20 13.53
N VAL A 439 -26.98 -6.02 14.47
CA VAL A 439 -28.22 -5.79 15.22
C VAL A 439 -28.22 -4.39 15.86
N GLU A 440 -27.08 -3.93 16.36
CA GLU A 440 -26.94 -2.62 17.00
C GLU A 440 -27.08 -1.46 16.00
N GLY A 441 -26.44 -1.55 14.82
CA GLY A 441 -26.60 -0.55 13.76
C GLY A 441 -28.04 -0.46 13.26
N ASN A 442 -28.69 -1.61 13.06
CA ASN A 442 -30.10 -1.69 12.68
C ASN A 442 -31.01 -1.11 13.77
N MET A 443 -30.73 -1.37 15.04
CA MET A 443 -31.45 -0.79 16.18
C MET A 443 -31.31 0.74 16.23
N ARG A 444 -30.13 1.30 15.94
CA ARG A 444 -29.92 2.76 15.88
C ARG A 444 -30.67 3.41 14.71
N LEU A 445 -30.66 2.78 13.53
CA LEU A 445 -31.44 3.25 12.38
C LEU A 445 -32.94 3.23 12.69
N LEU A 446 -33.43 2.14 13.28
CA LEU A 446 -34.82 2.01 13.71
C LEU A 446 -35.17 3.08 14.75
N ARG A 447 -34.30 3.33 15.74
CA ARG A 447 -34.48 4.39 16.74
C ARG A 447 -34.61 5.77 16.08
N LYS A 448 -33.69 6.13 15.17
CA LYS A 448 -33.74 7.41 14.44
C LYS A 448 -35.04 7.55 13.64
N GLN A 449 -35.44 6.49 12.95
CA GLN A 449 -36.68 6.46 12.17
C GLN A 449 -37.91 6.64 13.07
N ARG A 450 -38.01 5.88 14.16
CA ARG A 450 -39.14 5.92 15.11
C ARG A 450 -39.29 7.28 15.79
N ILE A 451 -38.19 7.89 16.23
CA ILE A 451 -38.21 9.23 16.84
C ILE A 451 -38.67 10.28 15.82
N LYS A 452 -38.25 10.16 14.55
CA LYS A 452 -38.65 11.08 13.47
C LYS A 452 -40.12 10.91 13.07
N GLU A 453 -40.62 9.68 12.97
CA GLU A 453 -42.01 9.37 12.60
C GLU A 453 -43.04 9.96 13.57
N ARG A 454 -42.68 10.12 14.85
CA ARG A 454 -43.56 10.76 15.84
C ARG A 454 -43.85 12.23 15.52
N GLY A 455 -42.82 13.00 15.14
CA GLY A 455 -42.93 14.45 14.98
C GLY A 455 -43.43 15.17 16.24
N ASN A 456 -44.07 16.34 16.07
CA ASN A 456 -44.61 17.19 17.15
C ASN A 456 -46.07 16.83 17.51
N ALA A 457 -46.42 15.54 17.54
CA ALA A 457 -47.77 15.12 17.91
C ALA A 457 -48.06 15.45 19.39
N VAL A 458 -49.19 16.10 19.65
CA VAL A 458 -49.62 16.44 21.01
C VAL A 458 -49.94 15.15 21.76
N TYR A 459 -49.19 14.89 22.84
CA TYR A 459 -49.45 13.78 23.75
C TYR A 459 -50.25 14.27 24.96
N ILE A 460 -51.37 13.59 25.23
CA ILE A 460 -52.18 13.81 26.43
C ILE A 460 -52.00 12.57 27.32
N PRO A 461 -51.35 12.70 28.49
CA PRO A 461 -51.10 11.56 29.37
C PRO A 461 -52.40 10.92 29.84
N PRO A 462 -52.63 9.62 29.56
CA PRO A 462 -53.81 8.92 30.03
C PRO A 462 -53.71 8.63 31.53
N GLN A 463 -54.87 8.68 32.17
CA GLN A 463 -55.06 8.26 33.55
C GLN A 463 -55.61 6.83 33.57
N ALA A 464 -55.10 6.01 34.46
CA ALA A 464 -55.46 4.60 34.59
C ALA A 464 -55.99 4.29 35.99
N LYS A 465 -56.55 3.09 36.12
CA LYS A 465 -57.02 2.50 37.37
C LYS A 465 -56.40 1.13 37.52
N SER A 466 -56.31 0.64 38.75
CA SER A 466 -55.76 -0.69 39.06
C SER A 466 -56.62 -1.84 38.52
N SER A 467 -57.92 -1.61 38.31
CA SER A 467 -58.83 -2.54 37.66
C SER A 467 -60.06 -1.81 37.10
N LEU A 468 -60.86 -2.51 36.28
CA LEU A 468 -62.12 -1.97 35.73
C LEU A 468 -63.15 -1.58 36.81
N GLN A 469 -63.03 -2.14 38.01
CA GLN A 469 -63.98 -1.96 39.12
C GLN A 469 -63.53 -0.87 40.11
N ALA A 470 -62.31 -0.34 39.96
CA ALA A 470 -61.78 0.66 40.88
C ALA A 470 -62.49 2.01 40.71
N ALA A 471 -62.61 2.76 41.81
CA ALA A 471 -63.30 4.04 41.85
C ALA A 471 -62.52 5.14 41.08
N ASP A 472 -63.23 6.16 40.58
CA ASP A 472 -62.63 7.23 39.76
C ASP A 472 -61.66 8.15 40.51
N ASP A 473 -61.76 8.20 41.83
CA ASP A 473 -60.84 8.90 42.73
C ASP A 473 -59.49 8.18 42.92
N THR A 474 -59.37 6.93 42.46
CA THR A 474 -58.14 6.13 42.52
C THR A 474 -57.30 6.18 41.24
N ARG A 475 -57.57 7.15 40.36
CA ARG A 475 -56.85 7.29 39.09
C ARG A 475 -55.40 7.69 39.29
N PHE A 476 -54.51 7.10 38.50
CA PHE A 476 -53.08 7.41 38.50
C PHE A 476 -52.52 7.62 37.08
N PRO A 477 -51.40 8.34 36.92
CA PRO A 477 -50.72 8.47 35.64
C PRO A 477 -50.24 7.10 35.13
N LEU A 478 -50.68 6.70 33.94
CA LEU A 478 -50.35 5.37 33.41
C LEU A 478 -48.84 5.19 33.14
N MET A 479 -48.15 6.24 32.66
CA MET A 479 -46.74 6.13 32.26
C MET A 479 -45.82 5.81 33.43
N GLU A 480 -45.98 6.51 34.57
CA GLU A 480 -45.16 6.31 35.77
C GLU A 480 -45.28 4.88 36.28
N ASN A 481 -46.50 4.34 36.31
CA ASN A 481 -46.77 2.97 36.75
C ASN A 481 -46.20 1.92 35.79
N VAL A 482 -46.23 2.18 34.48
CA VAL A 482 -45.62 1.27 33.50
C VAL A 482 -44.09 1.30 33.61
N MET A 483 -43.46 2.45 33.84
CA MET A 483 -42.01 2.53 34.06
C MET A 483 -41.60 1.84 35.36
N GLU A 484 -42.37 1.99 36.44
CA GLU A 484 -42.14 1.24 37.69
C GLU A 484 -42.26 -0.27 37.48
N PHE A 485 -43.24 -0.72 36.70
CA PHE A 485 -43.36 -2.13 36.32
C PHE A 485 -42.13 -2.62 35.54
N ILE A 486 -41.67 -1.83 34.58
CA ILE A 486 -40.53 -2.14 33.73
C ILE A 486 -39.24 -2.29 34.56
N ASP A 487 -39.02 -1.41 35.55
CA ASP A 487 -37.90 -1.48 36.48
C ASP A 487 -38.02 -2.62 37.52
N SER A 488 -39.16 -3.30 37.58
CA SER A 488 -39.45 -4.37 38.55
C SER A 488 -39.09 -5.78 38.04
N ASN A 489 -39.26 -6.79 38.89
CA ASN A 489 -39.15 -8.21 38.51
C ASN A 489 -40.48 -8.83 38.04
N GLN A 490 -41.53 -8.02 37.88
CA GLN A 490 -42.83 -8.51 37.41
C GLN A 490 -42.77 -8.84 35.92
N THR A 491 -43.55 -9.83 35.48
CA THR A 491 -43.42 -10.39 34.12
C THR A 491 -44.54 -9.98 33.17
N VAL A 492 -45.69 -9.53 33.69
CA VAL A 492 -46.87 -9.22 32.87
C VAL A 492 -47.56 -7.97 33.41
N PHE A 493 -47.77 -6.97 32.54
CA PHE A 493 -48.61 -5.80 32.79
C PHE A 493 -49.70 -5.74 31.71
N LEU A 494 -50.97 -5.71 32.13
CA LEU A 494 -52.11 -5.74 31.22
C LEU A 494 -52.78 -4.36 31.18
N ILE A 495 -52.74 -3.71 30.02
CA ILE A 495 -53.43 -2.43 29.78
C ILE A 495 -54.77 -2.70 29.12
N LEU A 496 -55.85 -2.42 29.85
CA LEU A 496 -57.23 -2.48 29.35
C LEU A 496 -57.76 -1.06 29.13
N GLY A 497 -58.56 -0.88 28.08
CA GLY A 497 -59.23 0.40 27.85
C GLY A 497 -60.22 0.31 26.70
N ASP A 498 -61.22 1.19 26.72
CA ASP A 498 -62.26 1.24 25.70
C ASP A 498 -61.75 1.83 24.37
N SER A 499 -62.58 1.74 23.34
CA SER A 499 -62.32 2.43 22.09
C SER A 499 -62.19 3.95 22.35
N GLY A 500 -61.17 4.58 21.77
CA GLY A 500 -60.89 6.00 22.00
C GLY A 500 -60.15 6.35 23.30
N ALA A 501 -59.87 5.38 24.19
CA ALA A 501 -59.14 5.62 25.45
C ALA A 501 -57.65 5.99 25.28
N GLY A 502 -57.18 6.25 24.06
CA GLY A 502 -55.81 6.69 23.80
C GLY A 502 -54.74 5.58 23.84
N LYS A 503 -55.12 4.30 23.92
CA LYS A 503 -54.17 3.16 24.02
C LYS A 503 -53.05 3.19 22.97
N SER A 504 -53.39 3.38 21.69
CA SER A 504 -52.41 3.43 20.61
C SER A 504 -51.47 4.63 20.71
N THR A 505 -51.98 5.77 21.20
CA THR A 505 -51.18 6.97 21.45
C THR A 505 -50.23 6.75 22.62
N PHE A 506 -50.71 6.14 23.70
CA PHE A 506 -49.89 5.74 24.84
C PHE A 506 -48.79 4.76 24.45
N SER A 507 -49.10 3.69 23.71
CA SER A 507 -48.09 2.70 23.29
C SER A 507 -46.99 3.32 22.43
N ARG A 508 -47.34 4.28 21.55
CA ARG A 508 -46.34 5.03 20.79
C ARG A 508 -45.49 5.90 21.70
N GLU A 509 -46.10 6.60 22.64
CA GLU A 509 -45.36 7.43 23.61
C GLU A 509 -44.38 6.60 24.46
N LEU A 510 -44.84 5.45 24.94
CA LEU A 510 -44.03 4.50 25.68
C LEU A 510 -42.85 4.01 24.84
N GLU A 511 -43.09 3.64 23.58
CA GLU A 511 -42.02 3.26 22.64
C GLU A 511 -40.95 4.36 22.53
N LEU A 512 -41.37 5.63 22.48
CA LEU A 512 -40.44 6.77 22.39
C LEU A 512 -39.65 6.99 23.67
N GLU A 513 -40.28 6.87 24.82
CA GLU A 513 -39.62 7.03 26.11
C GLU A 513 -38.58 5.91 26.33
N LEU A 514 -38.93 4.68 25.94
CA LEU A 514 -38.00 3.54 25.91
C LEU A 514 -36.85 3.75 24.93
N TRP A 515 -37.11 4.31 23.74
CA TRP A 515 -36.05 4.69 22.80
C TRP A 515 -35.17 5.82 23.32
N GLN A 516 -35.70 6.76 24.08
CA GLN A 516 -34.93 7.85 24.68
C GLN A 516 -34.04 7.34 25.83
N SER A 517 -34.57 6.44 26.65
CA SER A 517 -33.88 5.85 27.80
C SER A 517 -32.89 4.73 27.44
N TYR A 518 -33.01 4.14 26.25
CA TYR A 518 -32.11 3.09 25.75
C TYR A 518 -30.63 3.51 25.80
N LYS A 519 -29.82 2.71 26.51
CA LYS A 519 -28.36 2.85 26.60
C LYS A 519 -27.67 1.64 25.99
N ALA A 520 -26.92 1.85 24.90
CA ALA A 520 -26.22 0.80 24.16
C ALA A 520 -25.25 -0.06 25.01
N LYS A 521 -24.74 0.46 26.14
CA LYS A 521 -23.78 -0.26 27.00
C LYS A 521 -24.39 -1.39 27.82
N THR A 522 -25.69 -1.36 28.11
CA THR A 522 -26.34 -2.35 29.00
C THR A 522 -27.14 -3.39 28.24
N GLY A 523 -27.42 -3.19 26.94
CA GLY A 523 -28.29 -4.07 26.14
C GLY A 523 -29.74 -4.17 26.65
N ARG A 524 -30.04 -3.48 27.76
CA ARG A 524 -31.36 -3.32 28.34
C ARG A 524 -31.97 -2.03 27.81
N ILE A 525 -33.08 -2.17 27.11
CA ILE A 525 -34.18 -1.21 27.32
C ILE A 525 -34.50 -1.35 28.81
N PRO A 526 -34.58 -0.25 29.59
CA PRO A 526 -35.05 -0.33 30.98
C PRO A 526 -36.21 -1.29 31.09
#